data_AF-A0A8X8G7P5-F1
#
_entry.id   AF-A0A8X8G7P5-F1
#
_cell.length_a   1.000
_cell.length_b   1.000
_cell.length_c   1.000
_cell.angle_alpha   90.00
_cell.angle_beta   90.00
_cell.angle_gamma   90.00
#
_symmetry.space_group_name_H-M   'P 1'
#
loop_
_entity.id
_entity.type
_entity.pdbx_description
1 polymer ?
#
loop_
_entity_poly.entity_id
_entity_poly.type
_entity_poly.pdbx_seq_one_letter_code
_entity_poly.pdbx_strand_id
1 'polypeptide(L)'
;MKNARYPHGHRRQKAGRSAPGMARLGVLLGMVAAAGCAVGPQPGAPNVPAPAAYNAHPLDLHGGPQRIRWTQQESQAWWSLFHSSALNGYIRQAMQANPDLRAARMALAREQSLIAVAQGGLLPSVGAGAGIGRGRAQRTGANGGASYRIPGN
;
A
#
# COMPACT_ATOMS: atom_id res chain seq x y z
N MET A 1 68.18 27.19 39.49
CA MET A 1 67.08 26.28 39.87
C MET A 1 65.93 26.46 38.88
N LYS A 2 65.50 25.35 38.25
CA LYS A 2 64.13 24.96 37.85
C LYS A 2 63.24 26.02 37.15
N ASN A 3 62.97 25.87 35.84
CA ASN A 3 61.71 25.33 35.23
C ASN A 3 60.57 26.38 35.24
N ALA A 4 59.66 26.55 34.28
CA ALA A 4 59.04 25.71 33.24
C ALA A 4 58.45 26.67 32.15
N ARG A 5 58.50 26.42 30.84
CA ARG A 5 57.74 25.46 30.00
C ARG A 5 56.20 25.59 30.13
N TYR A 6 55.53 26.17 29.13
CA TYR A 6 54.28 25.63 28.56
C TYR A 6 54.14 25.99 27.06
N PRO A 7 53.66 25.07 26.21
CA PRO A 7 53.71 25.20 24.75
C PRO A 7 52.38 25.69 24.14
N HIS A 8 52.48 26.28 22.94
CA HIS A 8 51.34 26.61 22.09
C HIS A 8 50.70 25.33 21.54
N GLY A 9 49.39 25.17 21.77
CA GLY A 9 48.60 24.07 21.26
C GLY A 9 48.32 24.21 19.76
N HIS A 10 48.77 23.25 18.96
CA HIS A 10 48.40 23.15 17.54
C HIS A 10 47.15 22.28 17.41
N ARG A 11 46.03 22.90 17.04
CA ARG A 11 44.75 22.25 16.75
C ARG A 11 44.88 21.43 15.45
N ARG A 12 45.04 20.11 15.58
CA ARG A 12 45.00 19.17 14.45
C ARG A 12 43.58 19.11 13.88
N GLN A 13 43.38 19.70 12.70
CA GLN A 13 42.19 19.45 11.88
C GLN A 13 42.27 18.03 11.32
N LYS A 14 41.33 17.15 11.73
CA LYS A 14 41.19 15.83 11.11
C LYS A 14 40.44 16.01 9.79
N ALA A 15 41.15 15.92 8.67
CA ALA A 15 40.56 15.77 7.36
C ALA A 15 39.76 14.44 7.34
N GLY A 16 38.43 14.56 7.33
CA GLY A 16 37.53 13.43 7.16
C GLY A 16 37.72 12.83 5.77
N ARG A 17 38.27 11.63 5.71
CA ARG A 17 38.43 10.87 4.47
C ARG A 17 37.06 10.29 4.11
N SER A 18 36.31 10.97 3.25
CA SER A 18 35.03 10.47 2.74
C SER A 18 35.26 9.17 1.97
N ALA A 19 34.71 8.06 2.47
CA ALA A 19 34.88 6.75 1.85
C ALA A 19 34.11 6.67 0.52
N PRO A 20 34.71 6.17 -0.59
CA PRO A 20 34.08 6.10 -1.91
C PRO A 20 32.87 5.14 -1.97
N GLY A 21 32.68 4.29 -0.96
CA GLY A 21 31.52 3.38 -0.86
C GLY A 21 30.20 4.09 -0.59
N MET A 22 30.20 5.17 0.20
CA MET A 22 28.99 5.96 0.49
C MET A 22 28.51 6.73 -0.75
N ALA A 23 29.44 7.20 -1.59
CA ALA A 23 29.11 7.89 -2.82
C ALA A 23 28.47 6.96 -3.87
N ARG A 24 28.93 5.71 -3.97
CA ARG A 24 28.38 4.71 -4.92
C ARG A 24 26.98 4.23 -4.54
N LEU A 25 26.70 4.09 -3.24
CA LEU A 25 25.37 3.74 -2.75
C LEU A 25 24.35 4.85 -3.07
N GLY A 26 24.74 6.12 -2.94
CA GLY A 26 23.90 7.27 -3.29
C GLY A 26 23.54 7.35 -4.77
N VAL A 27 24.47 7.00 -5.67
CA VAL A 27 24.23 7.01 -7.14
C VAL A 27 23.25 5.91 -7.56
N LEU A 28 23.39 4.69 -7.02
CA LEU A 28 22.47 3.58 -7.30
C LEU A 28 21.05 3.87 -6.79
N LEU A 29 20.93 4.46 -5.60
CA LEU A 29 19.65 4.88 -5.03
C LEU A 29 18.98 5.98 -5.88
N GLY A 30 19.77 6.91 -6.42
CA GLY A 30 19.30 7.95 -7.32
C GLY A 30 18.78 7.43 -8.67
N MET A 31 19.42 6.40 -9.24
CA MET A 31 18.96 5.78 -10.49
C MET A 31 17.64 5.02 -10.32
N VAL A 32 17.43 4.32 -9.20
CA VAL A 32 16.16 3.61 -8.92
C VAL A 32 15.01 4.59 -8.72
N ALA A 33 15.25 5.75 -8.10
CA ALA A 33 14.24 6.78 -7.89
C ALA A 33 13.76 7.45 -9.20
N ALA A 34 14.53 7.39 -10.28
CA ALA A 34 14.21 8.05 -11.55
C ALA A 34 13.35 7.21 -12.51
N ALA A 35 13.03 5.95 -12.18
CA ALA A 35 12.38 5.01 -13.10
C ALA A 35 10.83 4.99 -13.06
N GLY A 36 10.18 5.86 -12.29
CA GLY A 36 8.72 5.83 -12.08
C GLY A 36 7.98 7.00 -12.71
N CYS A 37 7.67 6.96 -14.01
CA CYS A 37 6.66 7.87 -14.57
C CYS A 37 5.26 7.26 -14.38
N ALA A 38 4.41 7.92 -13.58
CA ALA A 38 3.00 7.57 -13.49
C ALA A 38 2.29 7.99 -14.80
N VAL A 39 1.98 7.02 -15.67
CA VAL A 39 1.36 7.23 -17.00
C VAL A 39 -0.10 6.75 -17.07
N GLY A 40 -0.78 6.71 -15.93
CA GLY A 40 -2.19 6.30 -15.87
C GLY A 40 -3.14 7.44 -16.28
N PRO A 41 -4.22 7.15 -17.04
CA PRO A 41 -5.28 8.13 -17.29
C PRO A 41 -5.90 8.56 -15.96
N GLN A 42 -6.12 9.86 -15.77
CA GLN A 42 -6.81 10.37 -14.59
C GLN A 42 -8.29 9.94 -14.64
N PRO A 43 -8.80 9.21 -13.64
CA PRO A 43 -10.21 8.86 -13.59
C PRO A 43 -11.04 10.14 -13.39
N GLY A 44 -11.83 10.51 -14.38
CA GLY A 44 -12.85 11.55 -14.25
C GLY A 44 -14.15 11.00 -13.67
N ALA A 45 -14.95 11.85 -13.05
CA ALA A 45 -16.31 11.48 -12.69
C ALA A 45 -17.08 11.04 -13.95
N PRO A 46 -17.76 9.89 -13.94
CA PRO A 46 -18.55 9.49 -15.09
C PRO A 46 -19.67 10.50 -15.34
N ASN A 47 -19.89 10.86 -16.61
CA ASN A 47 -21.06 11.63 -16.99
C ASN A 47 -22.29 10.73 -16.89
N VAL A 48 -23.07 10.90 -15.81
CA VAL A 48 -24.33 10.19 -15.61
C VAL A 48 -25.46 11.11 -16.10
N PRO A 49 -26.06 10.85 -17.27
CA PRO A 49 -27.17 11.68 -17.74
C PRO A 49 -28.34 11.57 -16.77
N ALA A 50 -28.70 12.69 -16.14
CA ALA A 50 -29.89 12.79 -15.31
C ALA A 50 -31.10 13.20 -16.16
N PRO A 51 -32.30 12.67 -15.89
CA PRO A 51 -33.50 13.15 -16.55
C PRO A 51 -33.79 14.60 -16.14
N ALA A 52 -34.33 15.39 -17.07
CA ALA A 52 -34.69 16.78 -16.80
C ALA A 52 -35.79 16.91 -15.73
N ALA A 53 -36.63 15.88 -15.57
CA ALA A 53 -37.61 15.75 -14.51
C ALA A 53 -37.77 14.29 -14.10
N TYR A 54 -38.02 14.05 -12.81
CA TYR A 54 -38.36 12.72 -12.29
C TYR A 54 -39.85 12.38 -12.45
N ASN A 55 -40.69 13.38 -12.74
CA ASN A 55 -42.13 13.21 -12.92
C ASN A 55 -42.47 13.11 -14.40
N ALA A 56 -43.38 12.20 -14.75
CA ALA A 56 -43.91 12.09 -16.11
C ALA A 56 -44.72 13.33 -16.53
N HIS A 57 -45.37 13.99 -15.57
CA HIS A 57 -46.16 15.21 -15.78
C HIS A 57 -45.89 16.23 -14.67
N PRO A 58 -46.04 17.53 -14.93
CA PRO A 58 -45.96 18.56 -13.89
C PRO A 58 -47.00 18.29 -12.79
N LEU A 59 -46.54 18.19 -11.54
CA LEU A 59 -47.40 18.11 -10.37
C LEU A 59 -47.50 19.51 -9.75
N ASP A 60 -48.72 20.00 -9.58
CA ASP A 60 -48.97 21.26 -8.87
C ASP A 60 -49.00 21.00 -7.36
N LEU A 61 -47.83 21.09 -6.74
CA LEU A 61 -47.66 20.90 -5.30
C LEU A 61 -47.73 22.26 -4.60
N HIS A 62 -48.53 22.33 -3.55
CA HIS A 62 -48.58 23.52 -2.68
C HIS A 62 -47.18 23.76 -2.10
N GLY A 63 -46.53 24.87 -2.49
CA GLY A 63 -45.16 25.21 -2.08
C GLY A 63 -44.15 25.40 -3.22
N GLY A 64 -44.56 25.24 -4.48
CA GLY A 64 -43.72 25.49 -5.65
C GLY A 64 -42.81 24.32 -6.03
N PRO A 65 -41.92 24.50 -7.01
CA PRO A 65 -41.11 23.41 -7.54
C PRO A 65 -40.16 22.84 -6.48
N GLN A 66 -40.24 21.52 -6.25
CA GLN A 66 -39.34 20.82 -5.36
C GLN A 66 -37.92 20.83 -5.92
N ARG A 67 -36.95 21.23 -5.09
CA ARG A 67 -35.52 21.26 -5.46
C ARG A 67 -34.73 20.52 -4.40
N ILE A 68 -33.95 19.53 -4.82
CA ILE A 68 -33.00 18.85 -3.93
C ILE A 68 -31.88 19.85 -3.59
N ARG A 69 -31.70 20.11 -2.29
CA ARG A 69 -30.62 20.95 -1.79
C ARG A 69 -29.56 20.06 -1.15
N TRP A 70 -28.55 19.70 -1.94
CA TRP A 70 -27.39 18.89 -1.53
C TRP A 70 -26.46 19.54 -0.49
N THR A 71 -26.82 20.72 0.05
CA THR A 71 -25.98 21.51 0.95
C THR A 71 -26.32 21.35 2.42
N GLN A 72 -27.37 20.60 2.77
CA GLN A 72 -27.61 20.22 4.15
C GLN A 72 -26.97 18.88 4.40
N GLN A 73 -25.91 18.88 5.20
CA GLN A 73 -25.25 17.69 5.71
C GLN A 73 -26.32 16.68 6.13
N GLU A 74 -26.48 15.62 5.34
CA GLU A 74 -27.46 14.58 5.58
C GLU A 74 -27.30 14.15 7.03
N SER A 75 -28.41 14.21 7.78
CA SER A 75 -28.36 13.87 9.20
C SER A 75 -27.79 12.48 9.34
N GLN A 76 -26.65 12.35 10.05
CA GLN A 76 -26.08 11.03 10.37
C GLN A 76 -27.12 10.14 11.07
N ALA A 77 -28.11 10.77 11.72
CA ALA A 77 -29.28 10.15 12.28
C ALA A 77 -30.53 10.39 11.42
N TRP A 78 -30.50 10.03 10.14
CA TRP A 78 -31.63 10.17 9.20
C TRP A 78 -32.94 9.59 9.75
N TRP A 79 -32.86 8.54 10.57
CA TRP A 79 -34.02 7.91 11.19
C TRP A 79 -34.71 8.77 12.26
N SER A 80 -34.06 9.83 12.76
CA SER A 80 -34.69 10.78 13.69
C SER A 80 -35.83 11.58 13.04
N LEU A 81 -35.83 11.70 11.71
CA LEU A 81 -36.87 12.38 10.93
C LEU A 81 -38.25 11.70 11.04
N PHE A 82 -38.30 10.44 11.49
CA PHE A 82 -39.55 9.72 11.73
C PHE A 82 -40.19 10.05 13.09
N HIS A 83 -39.52 10.84 13.94
CA HIS A 83 -40.01 11.25 15.27
C HIS A 83 -40.43 10.09 16.20
N SER A 84 -39.88 8.88 16.02
CA SER A 84 -40.18 7.70 16.83
C SER A 84 -39.03 7.34 17.76
N SER A 85 -39.21 7.52 19.07
CA SER A 85 -38.20 7.21 20.08
C SER A 85 -37.86 5.71 20.13
N ALA A 86 -38.86 4.85 19.92
CA ALA A 86 -38.67 3.40 19.85
C ALA A 86 -37.81 3.00 18.65
N LEU A 87 -38.11 3.53 17.45
CA LEU A 87 -37.31 3.29 16.25
C LEU A 87 -35.86 3.75 16.43
N ASN A 88 -35.67 4.93 17.00
CA ASN A 88 -34.33 5.46 17.31
C ASN A 88 -33.56 4.53 18.26
N GLY A 89 -34.25 3.90 19.22
CA GLY A 89 -33.68 2.89 20.11
C GLY A 89 -33.18 1.66 19.35
N TYR A 90 -34.05 1.05 18.55
CA TYR A 90 -33.71 -0.15 17.78
C TYR A 90 -32.57 0.07 16.79
N ILE A 91 -32.57 1.20 16.08
CA ILE A 91 -31.52 1.51 15.10
C ILE A 91 -30.16 1.69 15.79
N ARG A 92 -30.11 2.34 16.96
CA ARG A 92 -28.87 2.46 17.74
C ARG A 92 -28.35 1.09 18.20
N GLN A 93 -29.24 0.22 18.67
CA GLN A 93 -28.88 -1.14 19.06
C GLN A 93 -28.35 -1.93 17.86
N ALA A 94 -29.01 -1.83 16.70
CA ALA A 94 -28.56 -2.46 15.47
C ALA A 94 -27.18 -1.94 15.05
N MET A 95 -26.92 -0.63 15.09
CA MET A 95 -25.60 -0.09 14.73
C MET A 95 -24.45 -0.58 15.62
N GLN A 96 -24.74 -0.92 16.89
CA GLN A 96 -23.74 -1.44 17.82
C GLN A 96 -23.51 -2.94 17.66
N ALA A 97 -24.56 -3.72 17.37
CA ALA A 97 -24.52 -5.18 17.42
C ALA A 97 -24.74 -5.88 16.06
N ASN A 98 -24.89 -5.15 14.95
CA ASN A 98 -25.15 -5.76 13.64
C ASN A 98 -23.87 -6.44 13.08
N PRO A 99 -23.89 -7.77 12.87
CA PRO A 99 -22.75 -8.53 12.36
C PRO A 99 -22.39 -8.16 10.91
N ASP A 100 -23.34 -7.73 10.09
CA ASP A 100 -23.10 -7.33 8.70
C ASP A 100 -22.30 -6.02 8.63
N LEU A 101 -22.61 -5.06 9.51
CA LEU A 101 -21.81 -3.83 9.62
C LEU A 101 -20.37 -4.13 10.05
N ARG A 102 -20.19 -5.10 10.95
CA ARG A 102 -18.86 -5.57 11.34
C ARG A 102 -18.15 -6.26 10.17
N ALA A 103 -18.84 -7.12 9.42
CA ALA A 103 -18.29 -7.79 8.25
C ALA A 103 -17.87 -6.78 7.17
N ALA A 104 -18.68 -5.76 6.89
CA ALA A 104 -18.36 -4.70 5.94
C ALA A 104 -17.09 -3.92 6.34
N ARG A 105 -16.92 -3.59 7.63
CA ARG A 105 -15.69 -2.95 8.13
C ARG A 105 -14.46 -3.84 7.95
N MET A 106 -14.60 -5.14 8.21
CA MET A 106 -13.49 -6.09 8.00
C MET A 106 -13.16 -6.29 6.52
N ALA A 107 -14.17 -6.27 5.64
CA ALA A 107 -13.95 -6.28 4.20
C ALA A 107 -13.16 -5.04 3.75
N LEU A 108 -13.52 -3.85 4.24
CA LEU A 108 -12.75 -2.64 3.95
C LEU A 108 -11.30 -2.74 4.45
N ALA A 109 -11.07 -3.24 5.66
CA ALA A 109 -9.73 -3.43 6.21
C ALA A 109 -8.89 -4.44 5.40
N ARG A 110 -9.54 -5.49 4.88
CA ARG A 110 -8.91 -6.46 3.97
C ARG A 110 -8.45 -5.78 2.68
N GLU A 111 -9.31 -5.00 2.04
CA GLU A 111 -8.95 -4.29 0.79
C GLU A 111 -7.81 -3.30 1.02
N GLN A 112 -7.83 -2.56 2.14
CA GLN A 112 -6.73 -1.66 2.50
C GLN A 112 -5.39 -2.41 2.67
N SER A 113 -5.43 -3.61 3.25
CA SER A 113 -4.24 -4.46 3.39
C SER A 113 -3.74 -4.97 2.04
N LEU A 114 -4.65 -5.31 1.12
CA LEU A 114 -4.29 -5.70 -0.25
C LEU A 114 -3.66 -4.54 -1.02
N ILE A 115 -4.15 -3.31 -0.84
CA ILE A 115 -3.52 -2.11 -1.40
C ILE A 115 -2.09 -1.96 -0.86
N ALA A 116 -1.87 -2.16 0.45
CA ALA A 116 -0.54 -2.08 1.04
C ALA A 116 0.41 -3.16 0.49
N VAL A 117 -0.06 -4.39 0.28
CA VAL A 117 0.72 -5.46 -0.37
C VAL A 117 1.07 -5.09 -1.80
N ALA A 118 0.12 -4.57 -2.57
CA ALA A 118 0.37 -4.12 -3.95
C ALA A 118 1.40 -2.99 -4.00
N GLN A 119 1.33 -2.04 -3.07
CA GLN A 119 2.33 -0.98 -2.92
C GLN A 119 3.71 -1.52 -2.49
N GLY A 120 3.75 -2.55 -1.64
CA GLY A 120 4.98 -3.23 -1.26
C GLY A 120 5.72 -3.85 -2.45
N GLY A 121 5.00 -4.25 -3.49
CA GLY A 121 5.57 -4.71 -4.76
C GLY A 121 6.34 -3.62 -5.53
N LEU A 122 6.17 -2.34 -5.20
CA LEU A 122 6.93 -1.23 -5.77
C LEU A 122 8.27 -1.00 -5.05
N LEU A 123 8.52 -1.70 -3.94
CA LEU A 123 9.73 -1.54 -3.11
C LEU A 123 10.72 -2.69 -3.35
N PRO A 124 12.03 -2.46 -3.18
CA PRO A 124 13.01 -3.54 -3.18
C PRO A 124 12.74 -4.55 -2.06
N SER A 125 12.76 -5.85 -2.38
CA SER A 125 12.66 -6.91 -1.38
C SER A 125 14.05 -7.33 -0.89
N VAL A 126 14.18 -7.59 0.41
CA VAL A 126 15.41 -8.12 1.02
C VAL A 126 15.07 -9.44 1.67
N GLY A 127 15.76 -10.50 1.28
CA GLY A 127 15.62 -11.83 1.85
C GLY A 127 16.98 -12.47 2.09
N ALA A 128 17.06 -13.35 3.08
CA ALA A 128 18.24 -14.17 3.34
C ALA A 128 17.84 -15.64 3.21
N GLY A 129 18.66 -16.43 2.51
CA GLY A 129 18.44 -17.87 2.34
C GLY A 129 19.74 -18.64 2.57
N ALA A 130 19.62 -19.82 3.18
CA ALA A 130 20.72 -20.76 3.34
C ALA A 130 20.32 -22.11 2.75
N GLY A 131 21.21 -22.73 1.97
CA GLY A 131 20.97 -24.03 1.33
C GLY A 131 22.16 -24.95 1.50
N ILE A 132 21.90 -26.23 1.76
CA ILE A 132 22.91 -27.29 1.80
C ILE A 132 22.53 -28.33 0.75
N GLY A 133 23.36 -28.49 -0.28
CA GLY A 133 23.19 -29.49 -1.33
C GLY A 133 24.37 -30.46 -1.35
N ARG A 134 24.10 -31.76 -1.45
CA ARG A 134 25.13 -32.79 -1.71
C ARG A 134 24.87 -33.41 -3.08
N GLY A 135 25.72 -33.08 -4.05
CA GLY A 135 25.73 -33.70 -5.37
C GLY A 135 26.90 -34.69 -5.49
N ARG A 136 26.65 -35.88 -6.02
CA ARG A 136 27.71 -36.83 -6.39
C ARG A 136 27.86 -36.78 -7.91
N ALA A 137 28.91 -36.14 -8.41
CA ALA A 137 29.22 -36.16 -9.84
C ALA A 137 29.73 -37.56 -10.20
N GLN A 138 28.95 -38.33 -10.96
CA GLN A 138 29.49 -39.50 -11.65
C GLN A 138 30.42 -38.97 -12.74
N ARG A 139 31.73 -39.12 -12.52
CA ARG A 139 32.72 -38.98 -13.58
C ARG A 139 32.55 -40.16 -14.53
N THR A 140 31.67 -40.03 -15.51
CA THR A 140 31.83 -40.76 -16.76
C THR A 140 33.04 -40.10 -17.44
N GLY A 141 34.15 -40.82 -17.53
CA GLY A 141 35.42 -40.30 -18.03
C GLY A 141 35.29 -39.70 -19.44
N ALA A 142 36.25 -38.84 -19.79
CA ALA A 142 36.35 -38.17 -21.10
C ALA A 142 36.51 -39.13 -22.30
N ASN A 143 36.56 -40.44 -22.06
CA ASN A 143 36.32 -41.47 -23.06
C ASN A 143 35.07 -42.20 -22.61
N GLY A 144 33.98 -42.08 -23.37
CA GLY A 144 32.70 -42.74 -23.10
C GLY A 144 32.91 -44.22 -22.81
N GLY A 145 33.00 -44.55 -21.52
CA GLY A 145 33.11 -45.92 -21.04
C GLY A 145 31.79 -46.57 -21.35
N ALA A 146 31.78 -47.41 -22.39
CA ALA A 146 30.64 -48.22 -22.76
C ALA A 146 30.15 -48.94 -21.49
N SER A 147 28.95 -48.56 -21.03
CA SER A 147 28.22 -49.30 -20.03
C SER A 147 27.90 -50.66 -20.63
N TYR A 148 28.66 -51.70 -20.27
CA TYR A 148 28.33 -53.08 -20.62
C TYR A 148 27.02 -53.44 -19.93
N ARG A 149 25.92 -53.43 -20.69
CA ARG A 149 24.64 -53.99 -20.29
C ARG A 149 24.75 -55.50 -20.40
N ILE A 150 24.79 -56.20 -19.26
CA ILE A 150 24.64 -57.66 -19.23
C ILE A 150 23.21 -57.99 -19.68
N PRO A 151 23.01 -58.79 -20.75
CA PRO A 151 21.71 -59.35 -21.08
C PRO A 151 21.40 -60.56 -20.18
N GLY A 152 20.22 -60.56 -19.56
CA GLY A 152 19.64 -61.68 -18.79
C GLY A 152 19.79 -61.50 -17.27
N ASN A 153 18.74 -61.64 -16.45
CA ASN A 153 17.49 -62.39 -16.54
C ASN A 153 16.27 -61.50 -16.29
#